data_AF-A0A943JCN4-F1
#
_entry.id   AF-A0A943JCN4-F1
#
_cell.length_a   1.000
_cell.length_b   1.000
_cell.length_c   1.000
_cell.angle_alpha   90.00
_cell.angle_beta   90.00
_cell.angle_gamma   90.00
#
_symmetry.space_group_name_H-M   'P 1'
#
loop_
_entity.id
_entity.type
_entity.pdbx_description
1 polymer ?
#
loop_
_entity_poly.entity_id
_entity_poly.type
_entity_poly.pdbx_seq_one_letter_code
_entity_poly.pdbx_strand_id
1 'polypeptide(L)'
;MITIQSILSRLTKAVSGTEKMLYTEPELNSFAEFYIDKWDENTSEDVIAESFTDFWWDTDKACRRCSECGKLMRAGYCADMGVAYYCSDECLHSDFTDEEWAEECENNDQSYYTEW
;
A
#
# COMPACT_ATOMS: atom_id res chain seq x y z
N MET A 1 -9.91 -6.54 23.05
CA MET A 1 -10.76 -5.44 22.52
C MET A 1 -9.87 -4.47 21.78
N ILE A 2 -10.07 -4.39 20.47
CA ILE A 2 -9.33 -3.48 19.60
C ILE A 2 -9.78 -2.03 19.85
N THR A 3 -8.88 -1.08 19.61
CA THR A 3 -9.15 0.36 19.72
C THR A 3 -8.68 1.07 18.45
N ILE A 4 -9.19 2.27 18.20
CA ILE A 4 -8.71 3.15 17.11
C ILE A 4 -7.19 3.28 17.15
N GLN A 5 -6.64 3.60 18.33
CA GLN A 5 -5.20 3.76 18.51
C GLN A 5 -4.42 2.48 18.20
N SER A 6 -4.97 1.31 18.54
CA SER A 6 -4.34 0.02 18.24
C SER A 6 -4.32 -0.26 16.73
N ILE A 7 -5.41 0.03 16.02
CA ILE A 7 -5.48 -0.09 14.55
C ILE A 7 -4.44 0.83 13.90
N LEU A 8 -4.44 2.11 14.26
CA LEU A 8 -3.54 3.09 13.69
C LEU A 8 -2.07 2.78 13.99
N SER A 9 -1.75 2.30 15.20
CA SER A 9 -0.39 1.88 15.54
C SER A 9 0.07 0.67 14.72
N ARG A 10 -0.83 -0.28 14.45
CA ARG A 10 -0.53 -1.46 13.63
C ARG A 10 -0.37 -1.09 12.16
N LEU A 11 -1.21 -0.19 11.64
CA LEU A 11 -1.04 0.40 10.32
C LEU A 11 0.32 1.09 10.20
N THR A 12 0.66 2.01 11.13
CA THR A 12 1.97 2.69 11.15
C THR A 12 3.13 1.70 11.07
N LYS A 13 3.04 0.59 11.80
CA LYS A 13 4.08 -0.45 11.76
C LYS A 13 4.12 -1.16 10.42
N ALA A 14 2.96 -1.54 9.87
CA ALA A 14 2.85 -2.26 8.61
C ALA A 14 3.35 -1.47 7.40
N VAL A 15 3.18 -0.14 7.43
CA VAL A 15 3.52 0.76 6.31
C VAL A 15 4.63 1.76 6.62
N SER A 16 5.41 1.48 7.67
CA SER A 16 6.58 2.28 8.07
C SER A 16 6.30 3.79 8.26
N GLY A 17 5.11 4.14 8.76
CA GLY A 17 4.73 5.53 9.05
C GLY A 17 4.34 6.39 7.84
N THR A 18 4.34 5.82 6.62
CA THR A 18 4.03 6.56 5.39
C THR A 18 2.57 7.01 5.31
N GLU A 19 1.66 6.39 6.05
CA GLU A 19 0.26 6.82 6.17
C GLU A 19 0.17 8.26 6.69
N LYS A 20 1.05 8.66 7.62
CA LYS A 20 1.07 10.02 8.20
C LYS A 20 1.62 11.07 7.25
N MET A 21 2.29 10.64 6.18
CA MET A 21 2.79 11.54 5.14
C MET A 21 1.73 11.79 4.07
N LEU A 22 0.86 10.82 3.83
CA LEU A 22 -0.11 10.83 2.74
C LEU A 22 -1.54 11.19 3.18
N TYR A 23 -1.85 11.01 4.46
CA TYR A 23 -3.20 11.19 5.02
C TYR A 23 -3.16 12.02 6.30
N THR A 24 -4.22 12.79 6.50
CA THR A 24 -4.47 13.58 7.70
C THR A 24 -5.01 12.72 8.83
N GLU A 25 -4.88 13.18 10.07
CA GLU A 25 -5.41 12.48 11.23
C GLU A 25 -6.92 12.17 11.15
N PRO A 26 -7.80 13.07 10.68
CA PRO A 26 -9.21 12.74 10.47
C PRO A 26 -9.45 11.62 9.45
N GLU A 27 -8.69 11.60 8.34
CA GLU A 27 -8.78 10.54 7.33
C GLU A 27 -8.35 9.19 7.92
N LEU A 28 -7.25 9.17 8.69
CA LEU A 28 -6.78 7.97 9.38
C LEU A 28 -7.80 7.47 10.41
N ASN A 29 -8.38 8.37 11.21
CA ASN A 29 -9.43 8.01 12.16
C ASN A 29 -10.68 7.45 11.46
N SER A 30 -11.08 8.03 10.31
CA SER A 30 -12.22 7.51 9.54
C SER A 30 -12.00 6.07 9.09
N PHE A 31 -10.80 5.73 8.63
CA PHE A 31 -10.44 4.34 8.30
C PHE A 31 -10.55 3.44 9.53
N ALA A 32 -9.96 3.84 10.66
CA ALA A 32 -9.94 3.02 11.87
C ALA A 32 -11.36 2.83 12.46
N GLU A 33 -12.20 3.86 12.42
CA GLU A 33 -13.60 3.80 12.83
C GLU A 33 -14.42 2.85 11.95
N PHE A 34 -14.15 2.83 10.64
CA PHE A 34 -14.85 1.93 9.71
C PHE A 34 -14.55 0.44 9.92
N TYR A 35 -13.41 0.10 10.52
CA TYR A 35 -12.99 -1.29 10.74
C TYR A 35 -12.98 -1.75 12.21
N ILE A 36 -13.23 -0.86 13.18
CA ILE A 36 -13.09 -1.17 14.60
C ILE A 36 -13.97 -2.33 15.08
N ASP A 37 -15.13 -2.54 14.46
CA ASP A 37 -16.08 -3.62 14.78
C ASP A 37 -15.86 -4.89 13.94
N LYS A 38 -14.98 -4.84 12.92
CA LYS A 38 -14.67 -5.95 12.02
C LYS A 38 -13.43 -6.74 12.44
N TRP A 39 -12.60 -6.17 13.31
CA TRP A 39 -11.30 -6.74 13.67
C TRP A 39 -11.19 -7.02 15.16
N ASP A 40 -10.21 -7.85 15.48
CA ASP A 40 -9.86 -8.24 16.84
C ASP A 40 -8.35 -8.08 17.10
N GLU A 41 -7.94 -8.38 18.33
CA GLU A 41 -6.52 -8.36 18.72
C GLU A 41 -5.65 -9.34 17.95
N ASN A 42 -6.24 -10.35 17.31
CA ASN A 42 -5.53 -11.22 16.39
C ASN A 42 -5.36 -10.41 15.11
N THR A 43 -6.21 -10.49 14.08
CA THR A 43 -6.04 -9.77 12.79
C THR A 43 -4.56 -9.76 12.33
N SER A 44 -4.11 -9.09 11.28
CA SER A 44 -2.65 -8.94 11.07
C SER A 44 -2.34 -7.54 10.63
N GLU A 45 -1.08 -7.15 10.82
CA GLU A 45 -0.58 -5.88 10.30
C GLU A 45 -0.76 -5.81 8.78
N ASP A 46 -0.53 -6.93 8.08
CA ASP A 46 -0.77 -7.02 6.64
C ASP A 46 -2.25 -6.88 6.27
N VAL A 47 -3.16 -7.57 6.96
CA VAL A 47 -4.60 -7.42 6.71
C VAL A 47 -5.05 -5.98 6.90
N ILE A 48 -4.51 -5.28 7.92
CA ILE A 48 -4.81 -3.86 8.15
C ILE A 48 -4.28 -2.99 7.01
N ALA A 49 -3.06 -3.25 6.52
CA ALA A 49 -2.46 -2.48 5.44
C ALA A 49 -3.18 -2.71 4.09
N GLU A 50 -3.52 -3.95 3.75
CA GLU A 50 -4.31 -4.24 2.53
C GLU A 50 -5.72 -3.64 2.63
N SER A 51 -6.35 -3.72 3.79
CA SER A 51 -7.65 -3.08 3.98
C SER A 51 -7.57 -1.56 3.89
N PHE A 52 -6.41 -0.96 4.17
CA PHE A 52 -6.20 0.48 4.02
C PHE A 52 -6.11 0.89 2.55
N THR A 53 -5.42 0.13 1.71
CA THR A 53 -5.38 0.41 0.26
C THR A 53 -6.76 0.21 -0.37
N ASP A 54 -7.50 -0.82 0.07
CA ASP A 54 -8.89 -1.05 -0.33
C ASP A 54 -9.83 0.08 0.12
N PHE A 55 -9.68 0.59 1.34
CA PHE A 55 -10.57 1.64 1.84
C PHE A 55 -10.56 2.90 0.95
N TRP A 56 -9.44 3.19 0.29
CA TRP A 56 -9.26 4.37 -0.55
C TRP A 56 -9.30 4.11 -2.06
N TRP A 57 -9.51 2.87 -2.53
CA TRP A 57 -9.25 2.49 -3.93
C TRP A 57 -10.06 3.28 -4.97
N ASP A 58 -11.30 3.67 -4.65
CA ASP A 58 -12.23 4.41 -5.55
C ASP A 58 -12.34 5.90 -5.17
N THR A 59 -11.23 6.49 -4.73
CA THR A 59 -11.19 7.89 -4.27
C THR A 59 -9.98 8.62 -4.87
N ASP A 60 -9.97 9.95 -4.77
CA ASP A 60 -8.79 10.79 -5.05
C ASP A 60 -7.65 10.55 -4.03
N LYS A 61 -7.87 9.66 -3.06
CA LYS A 61 -6.93 9.26 -2.04
C LYS A 61 -6.38 7.85 -2.24
N ALA A 62 -6.58 7.24 -3.40
CA ALA A 62 -6.04 5.94 -3.71
C ALA A 62 -4.52 5.89 -3.46
N CYS A 63 -4.05 4.74 -2.98
CA CYS A 63 -2.65 4.43 -2.81
C CYS A 63 -2.40 2.96 -3.09
N ARG A 64 -1.13 2.58 -3.24
CA ARG A 64 -0.66 1.20 -3.25
C ARG A 64 0.34 0.97 -2.14
N ARG A 65 0.51 -0.30 -1.77
CA ARG A 65 1.51 -0.73 -0.81
C ARG A 65 2.65 -1.36 -1.61
N CYS A 66 3.86 -0.88 -1.39
CA CYS A 66 5.06 -1.46 -1.99
C CYS A 66 5.22 -2.90 -1.50
N SER A 67 5.35 -3.85 -2.43
CA SER A 67 5.51 -5.27 -2.14
C SER A 67 6.80 -5.56 -1.38
N GLU A 68 7.84 -4.76 -1.59
CA GLU A 68 9.16 -4.98 -0.99
C GLU A 68 9.32 -4.34 0.38
N CYS A 69 9.04 -3.04 0.50
CA CYS A 69 9.29 -2.31 1.74
C CYS A 69 8.03 -2.03 2.57
N GLY A 70 6.85 -2.42 2.08
CA GLY A 70 5.56 -2.24 2.76
C GLY A 70 5.06 -0.81 2.82
N LYS A 71 5.82 0.19 2.37
CA LYS A 71 5.43 1.61 2.38
C LYS A 71 4.23 1.88 1.47
N LEU A 72 3.40 2.83 1.85
CA LEU A 72 2.38 3.38 0.96
C LEU A 72 3.01 4.31 -0.10
N MET A 73 2.45 4.27 -1.29
CA MET A 73 2.87 5.07 -2.43
C MET A 73 1.66 5.54 -3.26
N ARG A 74 1.76 6.73 -3.84
CA ARG A 74 0.79 7.29 -4.82
C ARG A 74 1.33 7.32 -6.25
N ALA A 75 2.58 6.93 -6.42
CA ALA A 75 3.20 6.75 -7.71
C ALA A 75 4.21 5.62 -7.59
N GLY A 76 4.46 4.90 -8.68
CA GLY A 76 5.42 3.83 -8.71
C GLY A 76 5.15 2.83 -9.81
N TYR A 77 5.89 1.72 -9.74
CA TYR A 77 5.80 0.63 -10.69
C TYR A 77 4.68 -0.33 -10.29
N CYS A 78 3.93 -0.78 -11.29
CA CYS A 78 2.88 -1.78 -11.20
C CYS A 78 3.29 -2.94 -12.12
N ALA A 79 3.51 -4.12 -11.55
CA ALA A 79 3.83 -5.32 -12.32
C ALA A 79 2.57 -6.19 -12.48
N ASP A 80 2.32 -6.64 -13.71
CA ASP A 80 1.28 -7.61 -14.08
C ASP A 80 -0.09 -7.35 -13.43
N MET A 81 -0.69 -6.19 -13.72
CA MET A 81 -2.02 -5.80 -13.20
C MET A 81 -2.08 -5.76 -11.66
N GLY A 82 -0.94 -5.45 -11.02
CA GLY A 82 -0.88 -5.30 -9.57
C GLY A 82 -0.57 -6.59 -8.82
N VAL A 83 0.05 -7.57 -9.48
CA VAL A 83 0.72 -8.69 -8.81
C VAL A 83 1.79 -8.18 -7.85
N ALA A 84 2.53 -7.14 -8.24
CA ALA A 84 3.46 -6.44 -7.37
C ALA A 84 3.50 -4.93 -7.64
N TYR A 85 3.93 -4.19 -6.61
CA TYR A 85 4.03 -2.75 -6.62
C TYR A 85 5.38 -2.32 -6.05
N TYR A 86 6.08 -1.39 -6.71
CA TYR A 86 7.39 -0.90 -6.25
C TYR A 86 7.41 0.63 -6.16
N CYS A 87 7.80 1.16 -4.99
CA CYS A 87 7.77 2.61 -4.74
C CYS A 87 8.98 3.38 -5.30
N SER A 88 10.02 2.67 -5.73
CA SER A 88 11.29 3.24 -6.19
C SER A 88 12.10 2.21 -6.96
N ASP A 89 13.06 2.67 -7.74
CA ASP A 89 14.01 1.81 -8.48
C ASP A 89 14.71 0.82 -7.54
N GLU A 90 15.12 1.27 -6.34
CA GLU A 90 15.72 0.38 -5.33
C GLU A 90 14.81 -0.80 -4.95
N CYS A 91 13.49 -0.58 -4.88
CA CYS A 91 12.55 -1.67 -4.60
C CYS A 91 12.29 -2.50 -5.84
N LEU A 92 12.16 -1.88 -7.01
CA LEU A 92 11.97 -2.61 -8.27
C LEU A 92 13.15 -3.56 -8.53
N HIS A 93 14.37 -3.11 -8.21
CA HIS A 93 15.61 -3.86 -8.37
C HIS A 93 15.82 -4.99 -7.37
N SER A 94 14.85 -5.28 -6.49
CA SER A 94 14.81 -6.57 -5.80
C SER A 94 14.49 -7.72 -6.75
N ASP A 95 13.67 -7.44 -7.77
CA ASP A 95 13.04 -8.44 -8.63
C ASP A 95 13.40 -8.27 -10.11
N PHE A 96 13.66 -7.04 -10.55
CA PHE A 96 13.96 -6.72 -11.95
C PHE A 96 15.22 -5.87 -12.08
N THR A 97 16.12 -6.22 -12.98
CA THR A 97 17.08 -5.25 -13.52
C THR A 97 16.38 -4.22 -14.42
N ASP A 98 17.07 -3.13 -14.77
CA ASP A 98 16.54 -2.15 -15.73
C ASP A 98 16.19 -2.81 -17.08
N GLU A 99 17.01 -3.74 -17.56
CA GLU A 99 16.76 -4.48 -18.80
C GLU A 99 15.56 -5.42 -18.68
N GLU A 100 15.44 -6.16 -17.58
CA GLU A 100 14.29 -7.08 -17.35
C GLU A 100 12.99 -6.30 -17.21
N TRP A 101 13.00 -5.14 -16.54
CA TRP A 101 11.80 -4.30 -16.43
C TRP A 101 11.40 -3.71 -17.79
N ALA A 102 12.36 -3.28 -18.60
CA ALA A 102 12.09 -2.82 -19.95
C ALA A 102 11.45 -3.93 -20.81
N GLU A 103 11.99 -5.15 -20.74
CA GLU A 103 11.43 -6.33 -21.43
C GLU A 103 10.02 -6.68 -20.92
N GLU A 104 9.79 -6.61 -19.62
CA GLU A 104 8.48 -6.83 -18.99
C GLU A 104 7.45 -5.82 -19.50
N CYS A 105 7.78 -4.52 -19.52
CA CYS A 105 6.89 -3.48 -20.06
C CYS A 105 6.64 -3.61 -21.58
N GLU A 106 7.58 -4.16 -22.35
CA GLU A 106 7.40 -4.39 -23.78
C GLU A 106 6.47 -5.59 -24.07
N ASN A 107 6.53 -6.62 -23.23
CA ASN A 107 5.80 -7.87 -23.45
C ASN A 107 4.49 -8.00 -22.63
N ASN A 108 4.33 -7.21 -21.58
CA ASN A 108 3.17 -7.20 -20.70
C ASN A 108 2.59 -5.79 -20.60
N ASP A 109 1.46 -5.55 -21.27
CA ASP A 109 0.76 -4.25 -21.24
C ASP A 109 0.13 -3.92 -19.87
N GLN A 110 0.19 -4.85 -18.92
CA GLN A 110 -0.23 -4.67 -17.54
C GLN A 110 0.91 -4.28 -16.59
N SER A 111 2.14 -4.14 -17.11
CA SER A 111 3.33 -3.69 -16.37
C SER A 111 3.72 -2.28 -16.78
N TYR A 112 3.67 -1.32 -15.84
CA TYR A 112 3.87 0.10 -16.13
C TYR A 112 4.22 0.94 -14.89
N TYR A 113 4.75 2.14 -15.11
CA TYR A 113 4.84 3.19 -14.09
C TYR A 113 3.61 4.10 -14.16
N THR A 114 2.99 4.42 -13.03
CA THR A 114 1.83 5.32 -12.96
C THR A 114 1.76 6.12 -11.65
N GLU A 115 0.82 7.06 -11.61
CA GLU A 115 0.30 7.70 -10.41
C GLU A 115 -1.13 7.17 -10.11
N TRP A 116 -1.52 7.14 -8.84
CA TRP A 116 -2.85 6.75 -8.34
C TRP A 116 -3.45 7.84 -7.44
#